data_AF-A0A2A3AY23-F1
#
_entry.id   AF-A0A2A3AY23-F1
#
_cell.length_a   1.000
_cell.length_b   1.000
_cell.length_c   1.000
_cell.angle_alpha   90.00
_cell.angle_beta   90.00
_cell.angle_gamma   90.00
#
_symmetry.space_group_name_H-M   'P 1'
#
loop_
_entity.id
_entity.type
_entity.pdbx_description
1 polymer ?
#
loop_
_entity_poly.entity_id
_entity_poly.type
_entity_poly.pdbx_seq_one_letter_code
_entity_poly.pdbx_strand_id
1 'polypeptide(L)'
;MSQIIYKIAPEALWREAEKNGRFAGAPIDIADGFIHFSTAGQVRETAARHFAEQTDLLLIAIDAARLGDALKYEVSRGGALFPHLYAELDLDAVLWVKPLPLGADGHEFPTLEGE
;
A
#
# COMPACT_ATOMS: atom_id res chain seq x y z
N MET A 1 -17.59 9.41 -2.12
CA MET A 1 -16.27 9.81 -2.63
C MET A 1 -15.33 8.66 -2.31
N SER A 2 -14.76 8.00 -3.31
CA SER A 2 -13.74 6.96 -3.11
C SER A 2 -12.48 7.61 -2.52
N GLN A 3 -11.99 7.08 -1.42
CA GLN A 3 -10.71 7.50 -0.83
C GLN A 3 -9.66 6.48 -1.28
N ILE A 4 -8.65 6.92 -2.04
CA ILE A 4 -7.59 6.01 -2.50
C ILE A 4 -6.52 5.90 -1.42
N ILE A 5 -6.18 4.66 -1.09
CA ILE A 5 -5.04 4.32 -0.23
C ILE A 5 -4.06 3.45 -1.01
N TYR A 6 -2.81 3.45 -0.58
CA TYR A 6 -1.70 2.89 -1.33
C TYR A 6 -0.97 1.80 -0.56
N LYS A 7 -0.61 0.74 -1.26
CA LYS A 7 0.32 -0.28 -0.79
C LYS A 7 1.58 -0.25 -1.64
N ILE A 8 2.73 -0.33 -0.98
CA ILE A 8 4.00 -0.68 -1.60
C ILE A 8 4.27 -2.15 -1.28
N ALA A 9 4.57 -2.95 -2.30
CA ALA A 9 4.89 -4.36 -2.14
C ALA A 9 5.95 -4.80 -3.16
N PRO A 10 6.80 -5.78 -2.83
CA PRO A 10 7.63 -6.47 -3.82
C PRO A 10 6.77 -7.08 -4.92
N GLU A 11 7.21 -6.94 -6.18
CA GLU A 11 6.49 -7.46 -7.34
C GLU A 11 6.23 -8.95 -7.20
N ALA A 12 7.25 -9.73 -6.80
CA ALA A 12 7.10 -11.18 -6.63
C ALA A 12 5.95 -11.55 -5.68
N LEU A 13 5.84 -10.86 -4.55
CA LEU A 13 4.78 -11.08 -3.57
C LEU A 13 3.40 -10.71 -4.15
N TRP A 14 3.32 -9.62 -4.90
CA TRP A 14 2.09 -9.23 -5.58
C TRP A 14 1.65 -10.25 -6.63
N ARG A 15 2.59 -10.78 -7.42
CA ARG A 15 2.29 -11.82 -8.43
C ARG A 15 1.73 -13.09 -7.81
N GLU A 16 2.12 -13.43 -6.58
CA GLU A 16 1.51 -14.54 -5.83
C GLU A 16 0.08 -14.23 -5.43
N ALA A 17 -0.18 -13.00 -4.96
CA ALA A 17 -1.54 -12.56 -4.65
C ALA A 17 -2.46 -12.57 -5.87
N GLU A 18 -1.97 -12.11 -7.04
CA GLU A 18 -2.71 -12.17 -8.31
C GLU A 18 -3.15 -13.60 -8.66
N LYS A 19 -2.29 -14.60 -8.42
CA LYS A 19 -2.64 -16.01 -8.65
C LYS A 19 -3.69 -16.53 -7.66
N ASN A 20 -3.67 -16.03 -6.43
CA ASN A 20 -4.56 -16.47 -5.35
C ASN A 20 -5.88 -15.69 -5.28
N GLY A 21 -5.99 -14.57 -6.01
CA GLY A 21 -7.15 -13.67 -5.95
C GLY A 21 -7.19 -12.78 -4.70
N ARG A 22 -6.24 -12.92 -3.78
CA ARG A 22 -6.17 -12.18 -2.50
C ARG A 22 -4.73 -11.92 -2.08
N PHE A 23 -4.51 -10.79 -1.42
CA PHE A 23 -3.24 -10.41 -0.82
C PHE A 23 -3.33 -10.51 0.71
N ALA A 24 -2.61 -11.46 1.30
CA ALA A 24 -2.62 -11.71 2.74
C ALA A 24 -1.70 -10.78 3.55
N GLY A 25 -0.95 -9.90 2.88
CA GLY A 25 0.04 -9.02 3.50
C GLY A 25 1.48 -9.42 3.22
N ALA A 26 2.38 -8.45 3.39
CA ALA A 26 3.82 -8.67 3.45
C ALA A 26 4.22 -9.25 4.83
N PRO A 27 5.46 -9.75 5.00
CA PRO A 27 5.89 -10.33 6.27
C PRO A 27 5.66 -9.44 7.50
N ILE A 28 5.84 -8.13 7.37
CA ILE A 28 5.56 -7.16 8.44
C ILE A 28 4.06 -7.03 8.75
N ASP A 29 3.21 -7.07 7.73
CA ASP A 29 1.75 -7.00 7.91
C ASP A 29 1.24 -8.22 8.69
N ILE A 30 1.79 -9.39 8.37
CA ILE A 30 1.45 -10.65 9.06
C ILE A 30 1.94 -10.60 10.51
N ALA A 31 3.15 -10.07 10.75
CA ALA A 31 3.71 -9.95 12.09
C ALA A 31 2.91 -8.97 12.97
N ASP A 32 2.46 -7.86 12.40
CA ASP A 32 1.71 -6.82 13.11
C ASP A 32 0.20 -7.11 13.18
N GLY A 33 -0.29 -8.05 12.36
CA GLY A 33 -1.67 -8.53 12.37
C GLY A 33 -2.65 -7.71 11.53
N PHE A 34 -2.15 -6.81 10.68
CA PHE A 34 -2.94 -6.00 9.74
C PHE A 34 -2.10 -5.54 8.55
N ILE A 35 -2.75 -5.29 7.41
CA ILE A 35 -2.09 -4.78 6.21
C ILE A 35 -1.92 -3.27 6.30
N HIS A 36 -0.67 -2.81 6.26
CA HIS A 36 -0.33 -1.39 6.25
C HIS A 36 -0.61 -0.78 4.89
N PHE A 37 -1.37 0.32 4.89
CA PHE A 37 -1.52 1.21 3.75
C PHE A 37 -1.02 2.61 4.10
N SER A 38 -0.91 3.46 3.09
CA SER A 38 -0.59 4.88 3.23
C SER A 38 -1.58 5.71 2.41
N THR A 39 -1.93 6.90 2.86
CA THR A 39 -2.61 7.90 2.01
C THR A 39 -1.63 8.52 1.00
N ALA A 40 -2.14 9.30 0.04
CA ALA A 40 -1.32 10.03 -0.93
C ALA A 40 -0.24 10.89 -0.25
N GLY A 41 -0.60 11.62 0.81
CA GLY A 41 0.33 12.46 1.57
C GLY A 41 1.37 11.70 2.41
N GLN A 42 1.24 10.37 2.54
CA GLN A 42 2.10 9.53 3.39
C GLN A 42 3.02 8.61 2.58
N VAL A 43 2.56 8.14 1.42
CA VAL A 43 3.18 7.01 0.71
C VAL A 43 4.62 7.29 0.26
N ARG A 44 4.93 8.54 -0.12
CA ARG A 44 6.30 8.96 -0.50
C ARG A 44 7.28 8.84 0.68
N GLU A 45 6.88 9.30 1.86
CA GLU A 45 7.69 9.16 3.07
C GLU A 45 7.80 7.69 3.50
N THR A 46 6.73 6.91 3.36
CA THR A 46 6.76 5.46 3.60
C THR A 46 7.79 4.76 2.70
N ALA A 47 7.83 5.08 1.40
CA ALA A 47 8.86 4.58 0.48
C ALA A 47 10.27 4.98 0.95
N ALA A 48 10.50 6.26 1.22
CA ALA A 48 11.82 6.76 1.64
C ALA A 48 12.33 6.13 2.95
N ARG A 49 11.44 5.76 3.88
CA ARG A 49 11.85 5.17 5.17
C ARG A 49 12.07 3.67 5.14
N HIS A 50 11.23 2.95 4.39
CA HIS A 50 11.15 1.49 4.49
C HIS A 50 11.67 0.78 3.23
N PHE A 51 11.77 1.50 2.12
CA PHE A 51 12.03 0.93 0.79
C PHE A 51 13.17 1.66 0.03
N ALA A 52 13.88 2.59 0.66
CA ALA A 52 14.81 3.54 0.01
C ALA A 52 15.71 2.97 -1.10
N GLU A 53 16.26 1.77 -0.90
CA GLU A 53 17.22 1.13 -1.81
C GLU A 53 16.66 -0.13 -2.50
N GLN A 54 15.37 -0.41 -2.31
CA GLN A 54 14.73 -1.59 -2.87
C GLN A 54 14.26 -1.32 -4.29
N THR A 55 14.50 -2.30 -5.16
CA THR A 55 13.97 -2.35 -6.53
C THR A 55 12.84 -3.37 -6.61
N ASP A 56 12.27 -3.53 -7.81
CA ASP A 56 11.23 -4.53 -8.09
C ASP A 56 10.00 -4.36 -7.17
N LEU A 57 9.65 -3.09 -6.94
CA LEU A 57 8.50 -2.69 -6.16
C LEU A 57 7.34 -2.29 -7.05
N LEU A 58 6.14 -2.50 -6.53
CA LEU A 58 4.89 -2.02 -7.10
C LEU A 58 4.24 -1.02 -6.15
N LEU A 59 3.63 -0.01 -6.73
CA LEU A 59 2.64 0.84 -6.09
C LEU A 59 1.25 0.36 -6.51
N ILE A 60 0.45 -0.02 -5.52
CA ILE A 60 -0.91 -0.51 -5.70
C ILE A 60 -1.86 0.53 -5.13
N ALA A 61 -2.87 0.93 -5.90
CA ALA A 61 -3.93 1.82 -5.44
C ALA A 61 -5.20 1.02 -5.14
N ILE A 62 -5.79 1.28 -3.98
CA ILE A 62 -6.93 0.54 -3.45
C ILE A 62 -8.06 1.53 -3.16
N ASP A 63 -9.27 1.16 -3.53
CA ASP A 63 -10.48 1.88 -3.14
C ASP A 63 -10.83 1.54 -1.68
N ALA A 64 -10.52 2.47 -0.77
CA ALA A 64 -10.79 2.29 0.65
C ALA A 64 -12.28 2.08 0.96
N ALA A 65 -13.19 2.60 0.12
CA ALA A 65 -14.62 2.44 0.34
C ALA A 65 -15.08 0.98 0.20
N ARG A 66 -14.28 0.13 -0.47
CA ARG A 66 -14.57 -1.30 -0.66
C ARG A 66 -14.10 -2.18 0.49
N LEU A 67 -13.34 -1.62 1.44
CA LEU A 67 -12.73 -2.38 2.53
C LEU A 67 -13.60 -2.46 3.80
N GLY A 68 -14.67 -1.66 3.87
CA GLY A 68 -15.65 -1.68 4.96
C GLY A 68 -15.03 -1.46 6.34
N ASP A 69 -15.64 -2.06 7.37
CA ASP A 69 -15.28 -1.86 8.78
C ASP A 69 -13.94 -2.50 9.19
N ALA A 70 -13.36 -3.34 8.32
CA ALA A 70 -12.05 -3.94 8.55
C ALA A 70 -10.92 -2.91 8.35
N LEU A 71 -11.17 -1.83 7.61
CA LEU A 71 -10.24 -0.72 7.45
C LEU A 71 -10.37 0.25 8.61
N LYS A 72 -9.28 0.44 9.35
CA LYS A 72 -9.20 1.38 10.46
C LYS A 72 -8.14 2.44 10.19
N TYR A 73 -8.42 3.65 10.66
CA TYR A 73 -7.45 4.74 10.64
C TYR A 73 -6.92 4.92 12.05
N GLU A 74 -5.65 4.62 12.25
CA GLU A 74 -5.03 4.58 13.57
C GLU A 74 -3.82 5.48 13.65
N VAL A 75 -3.59 6.09 14.83
CA VAL A 75 -2.47 6.99 15.05
C VAL A 75 -1.17 6.19 14.96
N SER A 76 -0.26 6.65 14.10
CA SER A 76 1.06 6.05 13.92
C SER A 76 2.11 7.16 13.86
N ARG A 77 2.98 7.16 12.85
CA ARG A 77 4.10 8.09 12.69
C ARG A 77 3.63 9.54 12.74
N GLY A 78 4.29 10.33 13.61
CA GLY A 78 4.08 11.78 13.70
C GLY A 78 2.67 12.20 14.19
N GLY A 79 1.91 11.29 14.81
CA GLY A 79 0.54 11.56 15.24
C GLY A 79 -0.48 11.50 14.10
N ALA A 80 -0.06 11.19 12.87
CA ALA A 80 -0.95 11.05 11.73
C ALA A 80 -1.70 9.71 11.74
N LEU A 81 -2.91 9.71 11.16
CA LEU A 81 -3.71 8.50 11.00
C LEU A 81 -3.26 7.72 9.76
N PHE A 82 -2.90 6.45 9.94
CA PHE A 82 -2.58 5.53 8.85
C PHE A 82 -3.70 4.51 8.65
N PRO A 83 -4.02 4.17 7.39
CA PRO A 83 -5.00 3.12 7.08
C PRO A 83 -4.39 1.73 7.32
N HIS A 84 -5.05 0.93 8.17
CA HIS A 84 -4.71 -0.44 8.50
C HIS A 84 -5.90 -1.37 8.23
N LEU A 85 -5.69 -2.42 7.44
CA LEU A 85 -6.74 -3.40 7.12
C LEU A 85 -6.58 -4.67 7.97
N TYR A 86 -7.59 -4.96 8.78
CA TYR A 86 -7.67 -6.16 9.62
C TYR A 86 -8.34 -7.33 8.88
N ALA A 87 -7.91 -7.57 7.64
CA ALA A 87 -8.39 -8.62 6.76
C ALA A 87 -7.37 -8.85 5.64
N GLU A 88 -7.50 -9.97 4.91
CA GLU A 88 -6.86 -10.09 3.61
C GLU A 88 -7.43 -9.05 2.64
N LEU A 89 -6.61 -8.52 1.73
CA LEU A 89 -7.06 -7.62 0.68
C LEU A 89 -7.62 -8.45 -0.49
N ASP A 90 -8.90 -8.27 -0.78
CA ASP A 90 -9.51 -8.72 -2.03
C ASP A 90 -9.01 -7.87 -3.21
N LEU A 91 -8.56 -8.51 -4.29
CA LEU A 91 -8.06 -7.82 -5.48
C LEU A 91 -9.15 -7.03 -6.22
N ASP A 92 -10.43 -7.33 -5.99
CA ASP A 92 -11.53 -6.54 -6.52
C ASP A 92 -11.54 -5.10 -5.98
N ALA A 93 -10.88 -4.82 -4.84
CA ALA A 93 -10.71 -3.47 -4.31
C ALA A 93 -9.57 -2.69 -4.98
N VAL A 94 -8.75 -3.33 -5.82
CA VAL A 94 -7.60 -2.72 -6.48
C VAL A 94 -8.05 -1.92 -7.69
N LEU A 95 -7.64 -0.66 -7.73
CA LEU A 95 -7.94 0.24 -8.83
C LEU A 95 -6.90 0.13 -9.93
N TRP A 96 -5.62 0.07 -9.55
CA TRP A 96 -4.51 -0.11 -10.46
C TRP A 96 -3.24 -0.55 -9.71
N VAL A 97 -2.31 -1.11 -10.48
CA VAL A 97 -0.99 -1.52 -10.04
C VAL A 97 0.02 -0.94 -11.01
N LYS A 98 1.07 -0.29 -10.50
CA LYS A 98 2.13 0.31 -11.33
C LYS A 98 3.51 -0.01 -10.75
N PRO A 99 4.54 -0.17 -11.61
CA PRO A 99 5.92 -0.22 -11.14
C PRO A 99 6.27 1.03 -10.33
N LEU A 100 7.10 0.84 -9.30
CA LEU A 100 7.65 1.92 -8.48
C LEU A 100 9.19 1.87 -8.61
N PRO A 101 9.75 2.35 -9.75
CA PRO A 101 11.18 2.24 -10.00
C PRO A 101 11.98 3.17 -9.09
N LEU A 102 13.20 2.74 -8.76
CA LEU A 102 14.17 3.55 -8.02
C LEU A 102 14.92 4.47 -9.00
N GLY A 103 14.68 5.77 -8.91
CA GLY A 103 15.39 6.82 -9.65
C GLY A 103 16.55 7.40 -8.84
N ALA A 104 17.19 8.44 -9.38
CA ALA A 104 18.38 9.07 -8.77
C ALA A 104 18.10 9.73 -7.41
N ASP A 105 16.88 10.23 -7.20
CA ASP A 105 16.45 10.96 -5.99
C ASP A 105 15.48 10.14 -5.12
N GLY A 106 15.39 8.82 -5.35
CA GLY A 106 14.45 7.91 -4.69
C GLY A 106 13.40 7.36 -5.65
N HIS A 107 12.35 6.77 -5.10
CA HIS A 107 11.31 6.12 -5.92
C HIS A 107 10.49 7.12 -6.74
N GLU A 108 10.24 6.77 -7.99
CA GLU A 108 9.46 7.59 -8.93
C GLU A 108 7.97 7.22 -8.87
N PHE A 109 7.16 8.13 -8.35
CA PHE A 109 5.71 7.90 -8.22
C PHE A 109 4.94 8.42 -9.44
N PRO A 110 3.87 7.73 -9.86
CA PRO A 110 2.87 8.33 -10.72
C PRO A 110 2.13 9.47 -9.99
N THR A 111 1.30 10.21 -10.71
CA THR A 111 0.32 11.12 -10.09
C THR A 111 -0.54 10.35 -9.09
N LEU A 112 -0.57 10.83 -7.85
CA LEU A 112 -1.43 10.29 -6.80
C LEU A 112 -2.76 11.06 -6.81
N GLU A 113 -3.86 10.37 -6.51
CA GLU A 113 -5.15 11.04 -6.39
C GLU A 113 -5.28 11.64 -4.99
N GLY A 114 -5.65 12.91 -4.93
CA GLY A 114 -5.67 13.69 -3.69
C GLY A 114 -4.41 14.51 -3.43
N GLU A 115 -3.47 14.57 -4.39
CA GLU A 115 -2.49 15.66 -4.52
C GLU A 115 -3.14 16.92 -5.11
#